data_AF-A0A936UWJ8-F1
#
_entry.id   AF-A0A936UWJ8-F1
#
_cell.length_a   1.000
_cell.length_b   1.000
_cell.length_c   1.000
_cell.angle_alpha   90.00
_cell.angle_beta   90.00
_cell.angle_gamma   90.00
#
_symmetry.space_group_name_H-M   'P 1'
#
loop_
_entity.id
_entity.type
_entity.pdbx_description
1 polymer ?
#
loop_
_entity_poly.entity_id
_entity_poly.type
_entity_poly.pdbx_seq_one_letter_code
_entity_poly.pdbx_strand_id
1 'polypeptide(L)'
;MANHVKCILTIVFTLSLTTILAQKPKTAPAKPVTFQKFTPPRLTSMLGIRKDTVSVYVEEAVQLVKLPLKITDDKKNNYTISSYRLMYKRRAVTEDEATGKVTPVISNVSDLFRETPLPTLWIKILTEQMAPGEELHFFDIVARDPQGRFMFAPELLIQIKK
;
A
#
# COMPACT_ATOMS: atom_id res chain seq x y z
N MET A 1 88.35 24.46 -43.50
CA MET A 1 87.20 25.32 -43.19
C MET A 1 85.92 24.63 -43.65
N ALA A 2 85.36 23.75 -42.84
CA ALA A 2 84.06 23.11 -43.06
C ALA A 2 83.71 22.34 -41.77
N ASN A 3 82.92 22.93 -40.86
CA ASN A 3 82.18 22.21 -39.79
C ASN A 3 81.35 23.14 -38.87
N HIS A 4 80.79 24.24 -39.37
CA HIS A 4 79.94 25.13 -38.56
C HIS A 4 78.44 25.10 -38.90
N VAL A 5 77.99 24.16 -39.75
CA VAL A 5 76.57 24.06 -40.16
C VAL A 5 75.95 22.73 -39.70
N LYS A 6 76.18 22.35 -38.44
CA LYS A 6 75.52 21.18 -37.81
C LYS A 6 74.97 21.45 -36.40
N CYS A 7 75.04 22.69 -35.90
CA CYS A 7 74.62 23.03 -34.54
C CYS A 7 73.32 23.84 -34.43
N ILE A 8 72.58 24.06 -35.52
CA ILE A 8 71.32 24.84 -35.51
C ILE A 8 70.08 23.95 -35.78
N LEU A 9 70.25 22.62 -35.86
CA LEU A 9 69.14 21.68 -36.12
C LEU A 9 68.79 20.78 -34.92
N THR A 10 69.05 21.23 -33.70
CA THR A 10 68.82 20.41 -32.49
C THR A 10 68.31 21.20 -31.28
N ILE A 11 67.64 22.34 -31.50
CA ILE A 11 67.00 23.15 -30.42
C ILE A 11 65.63 23.69 -30.89
N VAL A 12 64.82 22.85 -31.57
CA VAL A 12 63.38 23.12 -31.81
C VAL A 12 62.62 21.79 -31.69
N PHE A 13 62.79 21.07 -30.58
CA PHE A 13 61.99 19.87 -30.30
C PHE A 13 61.65 19.75 -28.81
N THR A 14 61.29 20.89 -28.20
CA THR A 14 60.91 20.95 -26.79
C THR A 14 59.84 22.01 -26.57
N LEU A 15 58.62 21.80 -27.08
CA LEU A 15 57.36 22.25 -26.46
C LEU A 15 56.14 21.88 -27.34
N SER A 16 55.76 20.60 -27.31
CA SER A 16 54.36 20.23 -27.57
C SER A 16 53.91 19.32 -26.44
N LEU A 17 53.56 19.94 -25.31
CA LEU A 17 52.72 19.31 -24.30
C LEU A 17 51.38 19.01 -24.97
N THR A 18 51.25 17.82 -25.54
CA THR A 18 49.94 17.26 -25.87
C THR A 18 49.22 17.00 -24.55
N THR A 19 48.14 17.73 -24.32
CA THR A 19 47.18 17.43 -23.27
C THR A 19 46.62 16.03 -23.53
N ILE A 20 47.10 15.05 -22.76
CA ILE A 20 46.44 13.75 -22.68
C ILE A 20 45.10 14.01 -21.99
N LEU A 21 44.03 14.10 -22.78
CA LEU A 21 42.68 13.95 -22.25
C LEU A 21 42.59 12.55 -21.68
N ALA A 22 42.70 12.43 -20.35
CA ALA A 22 42.39 11.22 -19.63
C ALA A 22 40.98 10.78 -20.01
N GLN A 23 40.87 9.76 -20.86
CA GLN A 23 39.58 9.15 -21.18
C GLN A 23 39.04 8.56 -19.88
N LYS A 24 37.92 9.11 -19.39
CA LYS A 24 37.20 8.54 -18.25
C LYS A 24 37.00 7.04 -18.55
N PRO A 25 37.38 6.13 -17.62
CA PRO A 25 37.23 4.71 -17.85
C PRO A 25 35.80 4.42 -18.27
N LYS A 26 35.65 3.78 -19.43
CA LYS A 26 34.37 3.36 -19.97
C LYS A 26 33.69 2.50 -18.91
N THR A 27 32.61 3.02 -18.34
CA THR A 27 31.82 2.32 -17.33
C THR A 27 31.48 0.95 -17.89
N ALA A 28 31.87 -0.11 -17.17
CA ALA A 28 31.53 -1.47 -17.57
C ALA A 28 30.03 -1.53 -17.88
N PRO A 29 29.60 -2.24 -18.95
CA PRO A 29 28.18 -2.40 -19.23
C PRO A 29 27.52 -2.96 -17.96
N ALA A 30 26.53 -2.22 -17.46
CA ALA A 30 25.78 -2.64 -16.29
C ALA A 30 25.33 -4.08 -16.51
N LYS A 31 25.73 -4.98 -15.59
CA LYS A 31 25.27 -6.37 -15.62
C LYS A 31 23.74 -6.33 -15.76
N PRO A 32 23.14 -7.10 -16.69
CA PRO A 32 21.69 -7.13 -16.81
C PRO A 32 21.14 -7.47 -15.44
N VAL A 33 20.35 -6.55 -14.88
CA VAL A 33 19.67 -6.77 -13.62
C VAL A 33 18.75 -7.95 -13.88
N THR A 34 19.14 -9.12 -13.40
CA THR A 34 18.29 -10.30 -13.41
C THR A 34 17.04 -9.92 -12.63
N PHE A 35 15.94 -9.68 -13.33
CA PHE A 35 14.63 -9.52 -12.72
C PHE A 35 14.33 -10.83 -12.00
N GLN A 36 14.63 -10.90 -10.71
CA GLN A 36 14.21 -12.02 -9.90
C GLN A 36 12.68 -12.01 -9.92
N LYS A 37 12.10 -13.08 -10.47
CA LYS A 37 10.66 -13.27 -10.57
C LYS A 37 10.07 -13.15 -9.17
N PHE A 38 9.40 -12.03 -8.89
CA PHE A 38 8.76 -11.81 -7.61
C PHE A 38 7.55 -12.73 -7.50
N THR A 39 7.54 -13.59 -6.50
CA THR A 39 6.36 -14.35 -6.12
C THR A 39 5.78 -13.66 -4.89
N PRO A 40 4.57 -13.06 -4.99
CA PRO A 40 3.99 -12.37 -3.86
C PRO A 40 3.68 -13.36 -2.73
N PRO A 41 3.98 -13.00 -1.48
CA PRO A 41 3.64 -13.84 -0.33
C PRO A 41 2.11 -13.88 -0.13
N ARG A 42 1.64 -14.89 0.59
CA ARG A 42 0.23 -14.93 1.02
C ARG A 42 0.02 -13.89 2.11
N LEU A 43 -0.83 -12.93 1.84
CA LEU A 43 -1.20 -11.89 2.79
C LEU A 43 -2.43 -12.32 3.60
N THR A 44 -2.56 -11.76 4.79
CA THR A 44 -3.70 -11.91 5.69
C THR A 44 -4.11 -10.53 6.19
N SER A 45 -5.40 -10.22 6.11
CA SER A 45 -5.99 -8.99 6.62
C SER A 45 -6.59 -9.22 8.01
N MET A 46 -6.32 -8.31 8.95
CA MET A 46 -6.69 -8.48 10.34
C MET A 46 -7.17 -7.19 11.01
N LEU A 47 -8.18 -7.31 11.87
CA LEU A 47 -8.50 -6.31 12.89
C LEU A 47 -8.32 -6.94 14.27
N GLY A 48 -7.35 -6.42 15.04
CA GLY A 48 -6.94 -7.05 16.29
C GLY A 48 -6.44 -8.48 16.05
N ILE A 49 -7.14 -9.46 16.63
CA ILE A 49 -6.87 -10.90 16.46
C ILE A 49 -7.75 -11.57 15.41
N ARG A 50 -8.71 -10.84 14.83
CA ARG A 50 -9.71 -11.36 13.90
C ARG A 50 -9.20 -11.24 12.47
N LYS A 51 -9.49 -12.26 11.67
CA LYS A 51 -9.11 -12.41 10.26
C LYS A 51 -10.24 -13.09 9.48
N ASP A 52 -10.15 -13.05 8.16
CA ASP A 52 -11.08 -13.73 7.23
C ASP A 52 -12.55 -13.29 7.46
N THR A 53 -13.48 -14.24 7.52
CA THR A 53 -14.86 -13.99 7.94
C THR A 53 -15.04 -14.39 9.39
N VAL A 54 -15.59 -13.50 10.21
CA VAL A 54 -15.82 -13.75 11.63
C VAL A 54 -17.17 -13.23 12.09
N SER A 55 -17.81 -13.97 13.01
CA SER A 55 -19.03 -13.52 13.68
C SER A 55 -18.75 -13.13 15.13
N VAL A 56 -19.08 -11.89 15.49
CA VAL A 56 -18.80 -11.30 16.82
C VAL A 56 -20.04 -10.64 17.39
N TYR A 57 -20.04 -10.35 18.69
CA TYR A 57 -21.09 -9.53 19.32
C TYR A 57 -20.86 -8.04 19.04
N VAL A 58 -21.91 -7.23 19.22
CA VAL A 58 -21.89 -5.78 18.94
C VAL A 58 -20.76 -5.09 19.69
N GLU A 59 -20.58 -5.41 20.97
CA GLU A 59 -19.57 -4.79 21.84
C GLU A 59 -18.16 -5.05 21.31
N GLU A 60 -17.89 -6.28 20.84
CA GLU A 60 -16.61 -6.64 20.24
C GLU A 60 -16.42 -5.92 18.90
N ALA A 61 -17.44 -5.89 18.03
CA ALA A 61 -17.37 -5.17 16.77
C ALA A 61 -17.08 -3.66 16.96
N VAL A 62 -17.69 -3.03 17.96
CA VAL A 62 -17.42 -1.64 18.36
C VAL A 62 -15.98 -1.43 18.80
N GLN A 63 -15.34 -2.42 19.43
CA GLN A 63 -13.90 -2.34 19.73
C GLN A 63 -13.05 -2.55 18.48
N LEU A 64 -13.43 -3.50 17.61
CA LEU A 64 -12.67 -3.83 16.40
C LEU A 64 -12.58 -2.63 15.43
N VAL A 65 -13.65 -1.87 15.25
CA VAL A 65 -13.65 -0.70 14.32
C VAL A 65 -12.75 0.44 14.76
N LYS A 66 -12.33 0.46 16.04
CA LYS A 66 -11.36 1.43 16.58
C LYS A 66 -9.91 1.01 16.33
N LEU A 67 -9.68 -0.26 15.99
CA LEU A 67 -8.35 -0.79 15.74
C LEU A 67 -7.91 -0.50 14.30
N PRO A 68 -6.59 -0.35 14.08
CA PRO A 68 -6.09 -0.27 12.72
C PRO A 68 -6.19 -1.63 12.03
N LEU A 69 -6.67 -1.62 10.79
CA LEU A 69 -6.51 -2.73 9.85
C LEU A 69 -5.01 -3.04 9.69
N LYS A 70 -4.63 -4.30 9.84
CA LYS A 70 -3.25 -4.78 9.72
C LYS A 70 -3.15 -5.84 8.64
N ILE A 71 -2.12 -5.73 7.81
CA ILE A 71 -1.82 -6.68 6.74
C ILE A 71 -0.50 -7.35 7.06
N THR A 72 -0.52 -8.68 7.12
CA THR A 72 0.67 -9.49 7.43
C THR A 72 0.82 -10.66 6.47
N ASP A 73 2.04 -11.19 6.35
CA ASP A 73 2.28 -12.47 5.66
C ASP A 73 2.43 -13.64 6.64
N ASP A 74 2.66 -14.84 6.11
CA ASP A 74 2.93 -16.06 6.90
C ASP A 74 4.13 -15.92 7.86
N LYS A 75 5.05 -14.98 7.57
CA LYS A 75 6.23 -14.68 8.39
C LYS A 75 5.98 -13.54 9.37
N LYS A 76 4.74 -13.04 9.48
CA LYS A 76 4.32 -11.91 10.31
C LYS A 76 5.01 -10.59 9.97
N ASN A 77 5.49 -10.43 8.73
CA ASN A 77 5.96 -9.13 8.26
C ASN A 77 4.78 -8.19 8.09
N ASN A 78 4.92 -6.94 8.53
CA ASN A 78 3.88 -5.94 8.38
C ASN A 78 3.97 -5.25 7.02
N TYR A 79 2.81 -5.02 6.40
CA TYR A 79 2.68 -4.28 5.16
C TYR A 79 1.94 -2.97 5.38
N THR A 80 2.35 -1.92 4.69
CA THR A 80 1.74 -0.59 4.80
C THR A 80 0.47 -0.55 3.95
N ILE A 81 -0.64 -0.12 4.51
CA ILE A 81 -1.87 0.07 3.72
C ILE A 81 -1.69 1.21 2.73
N SER A 82 -2.11 0.97 1.50
CA SER A 82 -2.25 2.00 0.46
C SER A 82 -3.70 2.46 0.37
N SER A 83 -4.63 1.51 0.33
CA SER A 83 -6.07 1.79 0.35
C SER A 83 -6.89 0.57 0.74
N TYR A 84 -8.12 0.79 1.16
CA TYR A 84 -9.15 -0.23 1.32
C TYR A 84 -10.53 0.42 1.24
N ARG A 85 -11.57 -0.36 0.98
CA ARG A 85 -12.95 0.07 1.13
C ARG A 85 -13.56 -0.58 2.36
N LEU A 86 -14.41 0.16 3.05
CA LEU A 86 -15.30 -0.40 4.06
C LEU A 86 -16.74 -0.21 3.56
N MET A 87 -17.51 -1.29 3.58
CA MET A 87 -18.96 -1.26 3.44
C MET A 87 -19.61 -1.69 4.75
N TYR A 88 -20.57 -0.90 5.20
CA TYR A 88 -21.43 -1.18 6.32
C TYR A 88 -22.84 -1.47 5.81
N LYS A 89 -23.26 -2.73 5.93
CA LYS A 89 -24.60 -3.20 5.62
C LYS A 89 -25.44 -3.13 6.87
N ARG A 90 -26.37 -2.19 6.89
CA ARG A 90 -27.19 -1.84 8.06
C ARG A 90 -28.67 -2.03 7.79
N ARG A 91 -29.44 -2.20 8.86
CA ARG A 91 -30.89 -2.05 8.80
C ARG A 91 -31.23 -0.58 8.89
N ALA A 92 -32.01 -0.10 7.94
CA ALA A 92 -32.59 1.22 7.93
C ALA A 92 -34.11 1.11 7.91
N VAL A 93 -34.79 2.25 7.99
CA VAL A 93 -36.24 2.33 7.83
C VAL A 93 -36.57 3.30 6.70
N THR A 94 -37.64 3.00 5.98
CA THR A 94 -38.23 3.90 4.98
C THR A 94 -39.69 4.13 5.34
N GLU A 95 -40.16 5.35 5.12
CA GLU A 95 -41.53 5.77 5.35
C GLU A 95 -42.23 5.97 4.01
N ASP A 96 -43.41 5.38 3.86
CA ASP A 96 -44.29 5.60 2.72
C ASP A 96 -45.03 6.93 2.89
N GLU A 97 -44.81 7.89 1.99
CA GLU A 97 -45.42 9.22 2.04
C GLU A 97 -46.95 9.20 1.95
N ALA A 98 -47.54 8.20 1.31
CA ALA A 98 -48.99 8.10 1.15
C ALA A 98 -49.67 7.47 2.37
N THR A 99 -48.99 6.55 3.07
CA THR A 99 -49.57 5.78 4.18
C THR A 99 -48.96 6.07 5.55
N GLY A 100 -47.85 6.79 5.63
CA GLY A 100 -47.07 7.02 6.85
C GLY A 100 -46.46 5.75 7.44
N LYS A 101 -46.46 4.64 6.69
CA LYS A 101 -46.04 3.34 7.21
C LYS A 101 -44.52 3.20 7.15
N VAL A 102 -43.92 2.94 8.31
CA VAL A 102 -42.48 2.68 8.44
C VAL A 102 -42.19 1.20 8.16
N THR A 103 -41.28 0.92 7.23
CA THR A 103 -40.85 -0.45 6.89
C THR A 103 -39.33 -0.62 7.00
N PRO A 104 -38.85 -1.75 7.55
CA PRO A 104 -37.42 -2.01 7.64
C PRO A 104 -36.85 -2.41 6.28
N VAL A 105 -35.70 -1.84 5.94
CA VAL A 105 -34.96 -2.12 4.69
C VAL A 105 -33.49 -2.36 4.99
N ILE A 106 -32.78 -3.05 4.09
CA ILE A 106 -31.32 -3.15 4.15
C ILE A 106 -30.72 -2.01 3.34
N SER A 107 -29.76 -1.32 3.94
CA SER A 107 -29.03 -0.21 3.33
C SER A 107 -27.53 -0.47 3.43
N ASN A 108 -26.79 -0.12 2.38
CA ASN A 108 -25.34 -0.21 2.35
C ASN A 108 -24.76 1.20 2.30
N VAL A 109 -23.79 1.48 3.16
CA VAL A 109 -22.97 2.71 3.11
C VAL A 109 -21.52 2.29 2.96
N SER A 110 -20.80 2.87 2.01
CA SER A 110 -19.40 2.51 1.77
C SER A 110 -18.53 3.70 1.41
N ASP A 111 -17.25 3.62 1.74
CA ASP A 111 -16.26 4.65 1.40
C ASP A 111 -14.87 4.03 1.15
N LEU A 112 -13.98 4.80 0.51
CA LEU A 112 -12.59 4.46 0.24
C LEU A 112 -11.67 5.17 1.24
N PHE A 113 -10.83 4.39 1.90
CA PHE A 113 -9.87 4.86 2.88
C PHE A 113 -8.45 4.64 2.36
N ARG A 114 -7.56 5.57 2.69
CA ARG A 114 -6.11 5.48 2.42
C ARG A 114 -5.27 5.36 3.69
N GLU A 115 -5.92 5.48 4.84
CA GLU A 115 -5.30 5.48 6.16
C GLU A 115 -6.08 4.56 7.11
N THR A 116 -5.39 4.11 8.14
CA THR A 116 -5.93 3.24 9.19
C THR A 116 -5.42 3.74 10.55
N PRO A 117 -6.25 3.77 11.62
CA PRO A 117 -7.63 3.31 11.72
C PRO A 117 -8.64 4.17 10.93
N LEU A 118 -9.92 3.80 10.97
CA LEU A 118 -11.00 4.54 10.33
C LEU A 118 -11.07 6.00 10.82
N PRO A 119 -11.54 6.96 9.98
CA PRO A 119 -11.78 8.32 10.42
C PRO A 119 -12.75 8.40 11.59
N THR A 120 -12.57 9.41 12.46
CA THR A 120 -13.38 9.59 13.68
C THR A 120 -14.88 9.60 13.43
N LEU A 121 -15.33 10.21 12.32
CA LEU A 121 -16.74 10.22 11.94
C LEU A 121 -17.29 8.80 11.70
N TRP A 122 -16.54 7.97 10.98
CA TRP A 122 -16.91 6.57 10.72
C TRP A 122 -16.94 5.76 12.01
N ILE A 123 -15.92 5.91 12.88
CA ILE A 123 -15.90 5.25 14.19
C ILE A 123 -17.12 5.65 15.02
N LYS A 124 -17.49 6.94 15.03
CA LYS A 124 -18.65 7.44 15.76
C LYS A 124 -19.95 6.84 15.22
N ILE A 125 -20.19 6.91 13.90
CA ILE A 125 -21.38 6.35 13.26
C ILE A 125 -21.52 4.86 13.57
N LEU A 126 -20.44 4.10 13.41
CA LEU A 126 -20.45 2.66 13.68
C LEU A 126 -20.67 2.36 15.17
N THR A 127 -20.10 3.15 16.07
CA THR A 127 -20.29 2.95 17.52
C THR A 127 -21.73 3.24 17.95
N GLU A 128 -22.39 4.22 17.32
CA GLU A 128 -23.74 4.65 17.70
C GLU A 128 -24.86 3.85 17.03
N GLN A 129 -24.65 3.36 15.80
CA GLN A 129 -25.73 2.79 14.98
C GLN A 129 -25.67 1.27 14.81
N MET A 130 -24.54 0.64 15.13
CA MET A 130 -24.33 -0.78 14.88
C MET A 130 -25.29 -1.66 15.67
N ALA A 131 -25.94 -2.59 14.98
CA ALA A 131 -26.96 -3.45 15.55
C ALA A 131 -26.73 -4.96 15.24
N PRO A 132 -27.28 -5.87 16.06
CA PRO A 132 -27.21 -7.32 15.84
C PRO A 132 -27.68 -7.74 14.43
N GLY A 133 -26.98 -8.62 13.73
CA GLY A 133 -27.36 -9.09 12.39
C GLY A 133 -27.01 -8.15 11.22
N GLU A 134 -26.18 -7.15 11.46
CA GLU A 134 -25.56 -6.29 10.43
C GLU A 134 -24.15 -6.80 10.07
N GLU A 135 -23.52 -6.19 9.05
CA GLU A 135 -22.22 -6.64 8.55
C GLU A 135 -21.27 -5.48 8.22
N LEU A 136 -19.98 -5.66 8.53
CA LEU A 136 -18.89 -4.79 8.10
C LEU A 136 -17.97 -5.56 7.16
N HIS A 137 -17.76 -5.03 5.96
CA HIS A 137 -16.97 -5.68 4.92
C HIS A 137 -15.81 -4.78 4.50
N PHE A 138 -14.59 -5.25 4.75
CA PHE A 138 -13.35 -4.61 4.31
C PHE A 138 -12.86 -5.32 3.05
N PHE A 139 -12.83 -4.61 1.92
CA PHE A 139 -12.52 -5.17 0.61
C PHE A 139 -11.68 -4.18 -0.21
N ASP A 140 -11.24 -4.61 -1.41
CA ASP A 140 -10.30 -3.86 -2.25
C ASP A 140 -9.06 -3.39 -1.47
N ILE A 141 -8.56 -4.25 -0.58
CA ILE A 141 -7.45 -3.93 0.31
C ILE A 141 -6.15 -4.01 -0.48
N VAL A 142 -5.48 -2.87 -0.62
CA VAL A 142 -4.19 -2.73 -1.30
C VAL A 142 -3.12 -2.39 -0.27
N ALA A 143 -2.09 -3.21 -0.20
CA ALA A 143 -0.95 -3.05 0.69
C ALA A 143 0.34 -2.83 -0.12
N ARG A 144 1.33 -2.21 0.53
CA ARG A 144 2.68 -1.97 0.02
C ARG A 144 3.68 -2.71 0.88
N ASP A 145 4.64 -3.34 0.22
CA ASP A 145 5.81 -3.91 0.90
C ASP A 145 6.91 -2.85 1.13
N PRO A 146 7.99 -3.18 1.85
CA PRO A 146 9.11 -2.26 2.08
C PRO A 146 9.81 -1.78 0.80
N GLN A 147 9.64 -2.50 -0.31
CA GLN A 147 10.19 -2.15 -1.63
C GLN A 147 9.23 -1.28 -2.46
N GLY A 148 8.06 -0.93 -1.92
CA GLY A 148 7.05 -0.09 -2.58
C GLY A 148 6.17 -0.83 -3.59
N ARG A 149 6.21 -2.16 -3.64
CA ARG A 149 5.36 -2.96 -4.54
C ARG A 149 3.96 -3.08 -3.96
N PHE A 150 2.96 -2.86 -4.82
CA PHE A 150 1.55 -2.98 -4.46
C PHE A 150 1.07 -4.43 -4.58
N MET A 151 0.27 -4.87 -3.61
CA MET A 151 -0.32 -6.19 -3.56
C MET A 151 -1.74 -6.11 -3.02
N PHE A 152 -2.63 -6.95 -3.53
CA PHE A 152 -3.95 -7.14 -2.95
C PHE A 152 -3.87 -8.06 -1.74
N ALA A 153 -4.51 -7.66 -0.65
CA ALA A 153 -4.72 -8.48 0.52
C ALA A 153 -6.15 -9.07 0.52
N PRO A 154 -6.36 -10.24 1.17
CA PRO A 154 -7.70 -10.82 1.29
C PRO A 154 -8.67 -9.89 2.01
N GLU A 155 -9.95 -10.01 1.70
CA GLU A 155 -11.01 -9.28 2.39
C GLU A 155 -11.20 -9.74 3.85
N LEU A 156 -11.82 -8.89 4.66
CA LEU A 156 -12.20 -9.18 6.05
C LEU A 156 -13.68 -8.86 6.22
N LEU A 157 -14.47 -9.87 6.61
CA LEU A 157 -15.91 -9.73 6.84
C LEU A 157 -16.21 -9.94 8.33
N ILE A 158 -16.82 -8.95 8.96
CA ILE A 158 -17.29 -9.02 10.34
C ILE A 158 -18.81 -9.07 10.32
N GLN A 159 -19.36 -10.20 10.71
CA GLN A 159 -20.79 -10.39 10.88
C GLN A 159 -21.16 -10.14 12.34
N ILE A 160 -22.18 -9.33 12.57
CA ILE A 160 -22.63 -9.01 13.92
C ILE A 160 -23.69 -10.05 14.28
N LYS A 161 -23.45 -10.81 15.36
CA LYS A 161 -24.38 -11.86 15.81
C LYS A 161 -25.74 -11.27 16.16
N LYS A 162 -26.79 -12.04 15.90
CA LYS A 162 -28.17 -11.74 16.32
C LYS A 162 -28.34 -11.96 17.81
#